data_AF-A0A2D7BUI6-F1
#
_entry.id   AF-A0A2D7BUI6-F1
#
_cell.length_a   1.000
_cell.length_b   1.000
_cell.length_c   1.000
_cell.angle_alpha   90.00
_cell.angle_beta   90.00
_cell.angle_gamma   90.00
#
_symmetry.space_group_name_H-M   'P 1'
#
loop_
_entity.id
_entity.type
_entity.pdbx_description
1 polymer ?
#
loop_
_entity_poly.entity_id
_entity_poly.type
_entity_poly.pdbx_seq_one_letter_code
_entity_poly.pdbx_strand_id
1 'polypeptide(L)'
;MKFLKRQKVDTAEVQEDIFTGNGQNTDFILTFTVINVKQLFVSIDGLTQEPQNAYSVSLDGTKVVFSEAPPNTSKIVCKYIEAAPLNVTEISDNSVGIAKLATADGSAGQALTTTGAGVLQFRSVKSADIEYKNTDFTAVPGQSVQVDTSVQAITLTLPSSPVQNDSIQIVDGGGTFDTRNLTIARNGKTIMGHAEDLVVNYNQASFGLVYNGTTWRIFG
;
A
#
# COMPACT_ATOMS: atom_id res chain seq x y z
N MET A 1 -9.99 -2.08 -9.44
CA MET A 1 -8.52 -2.01 -9.26
C MET A 1 -7.89 -1.31 -10.47
N LYS A 2 -7.79 0.04 -10.47
CA LYS A 2 -7.40 0.87 -11.64
C LYS A 2 -5.94 1.37 -11.61
N PHE A 3 -5.14 0.95 -10.61
CA PHE A 3 -3.88 1.66 -10.25
C PHE A 3 -2.58 1.01 -10.72
N LEU A 4 -2.62 -0.19 -11.29
CA LEU A 4 -1.44 -0.93 -11.77
C LEU A 4 -1.55 -1.14 -13.28
N LYS A 5 -0.50 -0.77 -14.02
CA LYS A 5 -0.35 -1.19 -15.42
C LYS A 5 0.05 -2.65 -15.46
N ARG A 6 -0.51 -3.43 -16.40
CA ARG A 6 -0.12 -4.83 -16.61
C ARG A 6 1.39 -4.91 -16.91
N GLN A 7 2.17 -5.54 -16.05
CA GLN A 7 3.56 -5.88 -16.34
C GLN A 7 3.54 -7.09 -17.27
N LYS A 8 4.17 -6.98 -18.45
CA LYS A 8 4.33 -8.12 -19.35
C LYS A 8 5.23 -9.13 -18.62
N VAL A 9 4.74 -10.35 -18.43
CA VAL A 9 5.59 -11.46 -18.02
C VAL A 9 6.38 -11.85 -19.27
N ASP A 10 7.70 -11.90 -19.18
CA ASP A 10 8.49 -12.51 -20.24
C ASP A 10 8.05 -13.97 -20.34
N THR A 11 7.39 -14.30 -21.45
CA THR A 11 6.91 -15.65 -21.70
C THR A 11 8.13 -16.55 -21.87
N ALA A 12 8.28 -17.52 -20.96
CA ALA A 12 9.26 -18.59 -21.12
C ALA A 12 9.03 -19.29 -22.47
N GLU A 13 10.10 -19.45 -23.24
CA GLU A 13 10.07 -20.24 -24.47
C GLU A 13 9.96 -21.72 -24.08
N VAL A 14 9.14 -22.50 -24.80
CA VAL A 14 8.99 -23.94 -24.56
C VAL A 14 10.36 -24.60 -24.71
N GLN A 15 10.90 -25.08 -23.60
CA GLN A 15 12.18 -25.79 -23.58
C GLN A 15 11.96 -27.22 -24.08
N GLU A 16 12.97 -27.80 -24.72
CA GLU A 16 12.98 -29.20 -25.13
C GLU A 16 14.37 -29.82 -25.01
N ASP A 17 14.40 -31.12 -24.71
CA ASP A 17 15.58 -31.95 -24.92
C ASP A 17 15.37 -32.87 -26.11
N ILE A 18 16.45 -33.11 -26.86
CA ILE A 18 16.50 -34.05 -27.97
C ILE A 18 17.57 -35.10 -27.68
N PHE A 19 17.18 -36.37 -27.73
CA PHE A 19 18.10 -37.50 -27.59
C PHE A 19 18.03 -38.42 -28.81
N THR A 20 19.01 -39.32 -28.92
CA THR A 20 19.02 -40.39 -29.92
C THR A 20 18.96 -41.74 -29.21
N GLY A 21 17.95 -42.54 -29.53
CA GLY A 21 17.83 -43.90 -29.02
C GLY A 21 19.01 -44.76 -29.49
N ASN A 22 19.52 -45.62 -28.61
CA ASN A 22 20.62 -46.55 -28.91
C ASN A 22 20.15 -48.02 -28.91
N GLY A 23 18.86 -48.27 -28.73
CA GLY A 23 18.29 -49.62 -28.63
C GLY A 23 18.66 -50.39 -27.36
N GLN A 24 19.28 -49.75 -26.36
CA GLN A 24 19.69 -50.41 -25.11
C GLN A 24 19.32 -49.64 -23.84
N ASN A 25 19.59 -48.33 -23.80
CA ASN A 25 19.31 -47.51 -22.64
C ASN A 25 17.82 -47.20 -22.55
N THR A 26 17.28 -47.28 -21.34
CA THR A 26 15.91 -46.86 -21.04
C THR A 26 15.85 -45.50 -20.36
N ASP A 27 16.97 -44.94 -19.92
CA ASP A 27 17.02 -43.68 -19.19
C ASP A 27 17.86 -42.61 -19.91
N PHE A 28 17.35 -41.38 -19.93
CA PHE A 28 18.00 -40.23 -20.55
C PHE A 28 17.93 -39.03 -19.59
N ILE A 29 19.07 -38.33 -19.41
CA ILE A 29 19.20 -37.22 -18.47
C ILE A 29 18.53 -35.98 -19.04
N LEU A 30 17.57 -35.44 -18.30
CA LEU A 30 16.85 -34.20 -18.60
C LEU A 30 17.67 -32.98 -18.18
N THR A 31 17.63 -31.92 -18.98
CA THR A 31 18.22 -30.61 -18.69
C THR A 31 17.52 -29.94 -17.49
N PHE A 32 16.22 -30.12 -17.33
CA PHE A 32 15.44 -29.57 -16.22
C PHE A 32 14.83 -30.67 -15.35
N THR A 33 14.78 -30.42 -14.04
CA THR A 33 14.11 -31.32 -13.10
C THR A 33 12.60 -31.32 -13.33
N VAL A 34 12.02 -32.50 -13.48
CA VAL A 34 10.58 -32.72 -13.64
C VAL A 34 10.00 -33.39 -12.39
N ILE A 35 8.97 -32.79 -11.79
CA ILE A 35 8.38 -33.29 -10.53
C ILE A 35 7.27 -34.30 -10.81
N ASN A 36 6.55 -34.15 -11.93
CA ASN A 36 5.48 -35.05 -12.33
C ASN A 36 5.60 -35.38 -13.82
N VAL A 37 5.45 -36.65 -14.19
CA VAL A 37 5.50 -37.11 -15.59
C VAL A 37 4.54 -36.35 -16.52
N LYS A 38 3.43 -35.82 -16.00
CA LYS A 38 2.48 -35.00 -16.77
C LYS A 38 3.04 -33.63 -17.19
N GLN A 39 4.18 -33.21 -16.64
CA GLN A 39 4.91 -32.01 -17.03
C GLN A 39 5.85 -32.26 -18.21
N LEU A 40 5.88 -33.48 -18.75
CA LEU A 40 6.67 -33.83 -19.91
C LEU A 40 5.74 -34.31 -21.03
N PHE A 41 6.01 -33.87 -22.25
CA PHE A 41 5.43 -34.45 -23.46
C PHE A 41 6.56 -35.11 -24.24
N VAL A 42 6.47 -36.43 -24.40
CA VAL A 42 7.54 -37.22 -25.02
C VAL A 42 7.06 -37.79 -26.35
N SER A 43 7.90 -37.69 -27.38
CA SER A 43 7.71 -38.41 -28.64
C SER A 43 8.97 -39.16 -29.07
N ILE A 44 8.78 -40.26 -29.80
CA ILE A 44 9.84 -41.05 -30.46
C ILE A 44 9.52 -41.06 -31.95
N ASP A 45 10.41 -40.52 -32.79
CA ASP A 45 10.22 -40.33 -34.23
C ASP A 45 8.89 -39.61 -34.59
N GLY A 46 8.47 -38.70 -33.71
CA GLY A 46 7.22 -37.95 -33.85
C GLY A 46 5.98 -38.67 -33.31
N LEU A 47 6.08 -39.94 -32.91
CA LEU A 47 4.99 -40.66 -32.24
C LEU A 47 4.94 -40.31 -30.75
N THR A 48 3.84 -39.68 -30.32
CA THR A 48 3.59 -39.36 -28.91
C THR A 48 3.56 -40.63 -28.06
N GLN A 49 4.27 -40.58 -26.94
CA GLN A 49 4.32 -41.65 -25.95
C GLN A 49 3.31 -41.37 -24.82
N GLU A 50 2.71 -42.43 -24.28
CA GLU A 50 1.76 -42.30 -23.15
C GLU A 50 2.51 -42.17 -21.81
N PRO A 51 2.27 -41.10 -21.03
CA PRO A 51 2.85 -40.97 -19.70
C PRO A 51 2.45 -42.14 -18.78
N GLN A 52 3.36 -42.56 -17.89
CA GLN A 52 3.22 -43.69 -16.95
C GLN A 52 3.19 -45.09 -17.56
N ASN A 53 2.76 -45.23 -18.83
CA ASN A 53 2.73 -46.50 -19.53
C ASN A 53 3.97 -46.72 -20.42
N ALA A 54 4.28 -45.75 -21.29
CA ALA A 54 5.44 -45.81 -22.18
C ALA A 54 6.70 -45.17 -21.55
N TYR A 55 6.52 -44.21 -20.64
CA TYR A 55 7.63 -43.59 -19.92
C TYR A 55 7.20 -43.05 -18.55
N SER A 56 8.18 -42.86 -17.68
CA SER A 56 8.08 -42.22 -16.37
C SER A 56 9.21 -41.20 -16.19
N VAL A 57 9.26 -40.57 -15.02
CA VAL A 57 10.37 -39.69 -14.63
C VAL A 57 11.01 -40.29 -13.37
N SER A 58 12.33 -40.22 -13.26
CA SER A 58 13.06 -40.69 -12.07
C SER A 58 12.62 -39.98 -10.79
N LEU A 59 12.87 -40.59 -9.63
CA LEU A 59 12.42 -40.07 -8.33
C LEU A 59 12.99 -38.67 -8.01
N ASP A 60 14.22 -38.40 -8.46
CA ASP A 60 14.90 -37.11 -8.33
C ASP A 60 14.52 -36.12 -9.46
N GLY A 61 13.69 -36.53 -10.40
CA GLY A 61 13.20 -35.71 -11.50
C GLY A 61 14.21 -35.47 -12.63
N THR A 62 15.40 -36.08 -12.58
CA THR A 62 16.52 -35.75 -13.49
C THR A 62 16.56 -36.59 -14.76
N LYS A 63 15.74 -37.63 -14.89
CA LYS A 63 15.72 -38.51 -16.06
C LYS A 63 14.31 -38.81 -16.53
N VAL A 64 14.13 -38.88 -17.84
CA VAL A 64 13.02 -39.62 -18.46
C VAL A 64 13.40 -41.09 -18.51
N VAL A 65 12.47 -41.97 -18.14
CA VAL A 65 12.70 -43.43 -18.07
C VAL A 65 11.63 -44.14 -18.86
N PHE A 66 12.00 -44.71 -20.01
CA PHE A 66 11.13 -45.49 -20.88
C PHE A 66 10.91 -46.91 -20.33
N SER A 67 9.74 -47.49 -20.60
CA SER A 67 9.44 -48.89 -20.23
C SER A 67 10.16 -49.91 -21.12
N GLU A 68 10.57 -49.49 -22.32
CA GLU A 68 11.41 -50.24 -23.26
C GLU A 68 12.45 -49.31 -23.88
N ALA A 69 13.62 -49.85 -24.23
CA ALA A 69 14.69 -49.04 -24.82
C ALA A 69 14.22 -48.46 -26.17
N PRO A 70 14.26 -47.13 -26.38
CA PRO A 70 13.91 -46.54 -27.65
C PRO A 70 14.75 -47.12 -28.79
N PRO A 71 14.16 -47.40 -29.98
CA PRO A 71 14.87 -48.02 -31.09
C PRO A 71 16.18 -47.31 -31.44
N ASN A 72 17.18 -48.06 -31.90
CA ASN A 72 18.45 -47.48 -32.32
C ASN A 72 18.22 -46.43 -33.41
N THR A 73 18.87 -45.27 -33.28
CA THR A 73 18.76 -44.08 -34.13
C THR A 73 17.45 -43.29 -34.05
N SER A 74 16.45 -43.74 -33.28
CA SER A 74 15.19 -43.00 -33.12
C SER A 74 15.41 -41.64 -32.46
N LYS A 75 14.74 -40.61 -32.94
CA LYS A 75 14.78 -39.27 -32.35
C LYS A 75 13.78 -39.20 -31.20
N ILE A 76 14.28 -38.96 -30.00
CA ILE A 76 13.47 -38.74 -28.81
C ILE A 76 13.35 -37.23 -28.60
N VAL A 77 12.13 -36.72 -28.45
CA VAL A 77 11.87 -35.32 -28.10
C VAL A 77 11.13 -35.27 -26.78
N CYS A 78 11.70 -34.59 -25.81
CA CYS A 78 11.14 -34.37 -24.48
C CYS A 78 10.82 -32.88 -24.34
N LYS A 79 9.55 -32.50 -24.50
CA LYS A 79 9.10 -31.11 -24.32
C LYS A 79 8.65 -30.88 -22.89
N TYR A 80 9.21 -29.85 -22.28
CA TYR A 80 8.82 -29.42 -20.94
C TYR A 80 7.51 -28.64 -21.04
N ILE A 81 6.47 -29.18 -20.41
CA ILE A 81 5.27 -28.43 -20.11
C ILE A 81 5.56 -27.72 -18.78
N GLU A 82 5.82 -26.42 -18.84
CA GLU A 82 5.83 -25.59 -17.64
C GLU A 82 4.42 -25.61 -17.01
N ALA A 83 4.19 -26.56 -16.11
CA ALA A 83 3.00 -26.62 -15.27
C ALA A 83 3.26 -25.98 -13.90
N ALA A 84 4.36 -25.24 -13.74
CA ALA A 84 4.43 -24.31 -12.63
C ALA A 84 3.39 -23.23 -12.94
N PRO A 85 2.31 -23.08 -12.14
CA PRO A 85 1.61 -21.81 -12.16
C PRO A 85 2.69 -20.73 -11.99
N LEU A 86 2.61 -19.65 -12.76
CA LEU A 86 3.34 -18.42 -12.47
C LEU A 86 2.84 -17.94 -11.11
N ASN A 87 3.37 -18.55 -10.04
CA ASN A 87 3.14 -18.18 -8.68
C ASN A 87 3.99 -16.95 -8.45
N VAL A 88 3.49 -15.80 -8.92
CA VAL A 88 3.90 -14.51 -8.36
C VAL A 88 3.25 -14.45 -6.97
N THR A 89 3.76 -15.28 -6.06
CA THR A 89 3.30 -15.34 -4.67
C THR A 89 3.59 -13.99 -4.00
N GLU A 90 4.69 -13.37 -4.41
CA GLU A 90 5.13 -12.07 -3.95
C GLU A 90 5.69 -11.28 -5.13
N ILE A 91 5.42 -9.98 -5.11
CA ILE A 91 6.11 -9.02 -5.96
C ILE A 91 7.42 -8.70 -5.24
N SER A 92 8.57 -8.97 -5.88
CA SER A 92 9.88 -8.69 -5.27
C SER A 92 9.96 -7.24 -4.78
N ASP A 93 10.66 -7.02 -3.67
CA ASP A 93 10.89 -5.69 -3.12
C ASP A 93 11.38 -4.72 -4.19
N ASN A 94 10.86 -3.48 -4.14
CA ASN A 94 11.21 -2.40 -5.06
C ASN A 94 10.92 -2.66 -6.55
N SER A 95 10.26 -3.76 -6.91
CA SER A 95 9.97 -4.06 -8.33
C SER A 95 8.83 -3.21 -8.91
N VAL A 96 8.01 -2.55 -8.08
CA VAL A 96 6.95 -1.62 -8.52
C VAL A 96 7.44 -0.17 -8.44
N GLY A 97 8.00 0.33 -9.54
CA GLY A 97 8.40 1.73 -9.68
C GLY A 97 7.26 2.65 -10.17
N ILE A 98 7.50 3.97 -10.14
CA ILE A 98 6.52 5.01 -10.50
C ILE A 98 5.93 4.85 -11.92
N ALA A 99 6.70 4.34 -12.87
CA ALA A 99 6.24 4.10 -14.24
C ALA A 99 5.17 2.99 -14.34
N LYS A 100 5.15 2.08 -13.35
CA LYS A 100 4.21 0.96 -13.24
C LYS A 100 2.94 1.33 -12.47
N LEU A 101 2.99 2.41 -11.68
CA LEU A 101 1.83 3.04 -11.04
C LEU A 101 1.07 3.90 -12.07
N ALA A 102 -0.25 3.82 -12.09
CA ALA A 102 -1.10 4.65 -12.95
C ALA A 102 -1.22 6.08 -12.40
N THR A 103 -0.17 6.89 -12.58
CA THR A 103 -0.06 8.27 -12.05
C THR A 103 -0.89 9.30 -12.81
N ALA A 104 -1.48 8.94 -13.95
CA ALA A 104 -2.27 9.85 -14.78
C ALA A 104 -3.58 10.32 -14.10
N ASP A 105 -4.05 9.59 -13.09
CA ASP A 105 -5.27 9.94 -12.34
C ASP A 105 -4.99 10.96 -11.21
N GLY A 106 -3.73 11.33 -10.94
CA GLY A 106 -3.32 12.27 -9.89
C GLY A 106 -2.94 13.65 -10.44
N SER A 107 -3.22 14.70 -9.67
CA SER A 107 -2.73 16.06 -9.93
C SER A 107 -1.44 16.36 -9.16
N ALA A 108 -0.64 17.32 -9.64
CA ALA A 108 0.56 17.77 -8.94
C ALA A 108 0.26 18.19 -7.49
N GLY A 109 1.10 17.77 -6.54
CA GLY A 109 0.95 18.08 -5.11
C GLY A 109 0.01 17.16 -4.33
N GLN A 110 -0.61 16.16 -4.97
CA GLN A 110 -1.41 15.16 -4.26
C GLN A 110 -0.55 14.03 -3.71
N ALA A 111 -0.96 13.47 -2.56
CA ALA A 111 -0.35 12.26 -2.03
C ALA A 111 -1.17 11.03 -2.40
N LEU A 112 -0.52 9.86 -2.38
CA LEU A 112 -1.20 8.58 -2.44
C LEU A 112 -1.73 8.24 -1.04
N THR A 113 -3.02 8.02 -0.93
CA THR A 113 -3.72 7.72 0.33
C THR A 113 -4.42 6.37 0.25
N THR A 114 -4.61 5.71 1.39
CA THR A 114 -5.50 4.55 1.52
C THR A 114 -6.88 5.01 2.00
N THR A 115 -7.95 4.36 1.54
CA THR A 115 -9.29 4.53 2.11
C THR A 115 -9.49 3.77 3.42
N GLY A 116 -8.52 2.95 3.84
CA GLY A 116 -8.70 1.98 4.92
C GLY A 116 -9.52 0.74 4.51
N ALA A 117 -10.12 0.75 3.31
CA ALA A 117 -10.90 -0.35 2.74
C ALA A 117 -10.19 -1.01 1.55
N GLY A 118 -8.84 -1.02 1.56
CA GLY A 118 -8.03 -1.65 0.52
C GLY A 118 -8.02 -0.92 -0.83
N VAL A 119 -8.47 0.35 -0.89
CA VAL A 119 -8.38 1.18 -2.10
C VAL A 119 -7.31 2.25 -1.89
N LEU A 120 -6.35 2.33 -2.81
CA LEU A 120 -5.42 3.44 -2.91
C LEU A 120 -6.00 4.51 -3.83
N GLN A 121 -5.80 5.79 -3.52
CA GLN A 121 -6.29 6.92 -4.33
C GLN A 121 -5.38 8.14 -4.15
N PHE A 122 -5.22 8.93 -5.22
CA PHE A 122 -4.61 10.26 -5.08
C PHE A 122 -5.61 11.21 -4.41
N ARG A 123 -5.15 11.89 -3.37
CA ARG A 123 -5.91 12.95 -2.72
C ARG A 123 -5.00 14.12 -2.43
N SER A 124 -5.58 15.31 -2.47
CA SER A 124 -4.98 16.46 -1.82
C SER A 124 -4.90 16.15 -0.34
N VAL A 125 -3.68 15.97 0.16
CA VAL A 125 -3.44 15.89 1.60
C VAL A 125 -3.20 17.33 2.04
N LYS A 126 -4.16 17.86 2.78
CA LYS A 126 -4.03 19.19 3.37
C LYS A 126 -2.89 19.11 4.39
N SER A 127 -1.88 19.99 4.28
CA SER A 127 -1.18 20.49 5.49
C SER A 127 -2.26 21.03 6.43
N ALA A 128 -2.08 21.00 7.75
CA ALA A 128 -3.12 21.50 8.68
C ALA A 128 -3.64 22.87 8.21
N ASP A 129 -4.80 22.90 7.55
CA ASP A 129 -5.37 24.12 7.01
C ASP A 129 -5.78 24.96 8.21
N ILE A 130 -5.48 26.26 8.18
CA ILE A 130 -6.03 27.18 9.17
C ILE A 130 -7.53 27.31 8.85
N GLU A 131 -8.38 26.76 9.70
CA GLU A 131 -9.83 26.78 9.51
C GLU A 131 -10.43 28.14 9.90
N TYR A 132 -11.24 28.73 9.02
CA TYR A 132 -12.01 29.93 9.34
C TYR A 132 -13.24 29.61 10.22
N LYS A 133 -13.44 30.37 11.29
CA LYS A 133 -14.57 30.25 12.23
C LYS A 133 -15.18 31.62 12.51
N ASN A 134 -16.49 31.74 12.32
CA ASN A 134 -17.26 32.97 12.60
C ASN A 134 -18.50 32.72 13.50
N THR A 135 -18.59 31.54 14.10
CA THR A 135 -19.61 31.11 15.06
C THR A 135 -18.97 30.22 16.12
N ASP A 136 -19.70 29.96 17.22
CA ASP A 136 -19.25 29.07 18.29
C ASP A 136 -18.93 27.66 17.79
N PHE A 137 -17.89 27.02 18.35
CA PHE A 137 -17.47 25.68 17.95
C PHE A 137 -16.70 24.94 19.06
N THR A 138 -16.59 23.63 18.93
CA THR A 138 -15.69 22.81 19.75
C THR A 138 -14.43 22.50 18.96
N ALA A 139 -13.26 22.80 19.53
CA ALA A 139 -11.98 22.55 18.90
C ALA A 139 -11.57 21.07 19.01
N VAL A 140 -10.83 20.58 18.01
CA VAL A 140 -10.26 19.22 17.99
C VAL A 140 -8.74 19.29 18.13
N PRO A 141 -8.07 18.32 18.78
CA PRO A 141 -6.61 18.31 18.87
C PRO A 141 -5.91 18.44 17.51
N GLY A 142 -4.88 19.29 17.44
CA GLY A 142 -4.11 19.58 16.23
C GLY A 142 -4.71 20.66 15.33
N GLN A 143 -5.86 21.22 15.68
CA GLN A 143 -6.54 22.22 14.86
C GLN A 143 -5.82 23.58 14.90
N SER A 144 -5.69 24.20 13.74
CA SER A 144 -5.31 25.62 13.61
C SER A 144 -6.53 26.38 13.11
N VAL A 145 -6.89 27.48 13.77
CA VAL A 145 -8.10 28.25 13.46
C VAL A 145 -7.80 29.74 13.29
N GLN A 146 -8.46 30.34 12.32
CA GLN A 146 -8.62 31.78 12.19
C GLN A 146 -10.04 32.14 12.64
N VAL A 147 -10.16 32.87 13.74
CA VAL A 147 -11.46 33.20 14.34
C VAL A 147 -11.82 34.65 14.05
N ASP A 148 -13.03 34.88 13.52
CA ASP A 148 -13.51 36.19 13.11
C ASP A 148 -14.77 36.58 13.90
N THR A 149 -14.59 37.49 14.87
CA THR A 149 -15.66 38.01 15.73
C THR A 149 -16.31 39.28 15.19
N SER A 150 -16.13 39.62 13.91
CA SER A 150 -16.61 40.91 13.36
C SER A 150 -18.13 41.08 13.45
N VAL A 151 -18.87 39.97 13.51
CA VAL A 151 -20.35 39.95 13.59
C VAL A 151 -20.84 39.69 15.01
N GLN A 152 -20.24 38.72 15.72
CA GLN A 152 -20.63 38.29 17.06
C GLN A 152 -19.41 37.88 17.89
N ALA A 153 -19.55 37.89 19.22
CA ALA A 153 -18.59 37.20 20.08
C ALA A 153 -18.65 35.70 19.79
N ILE A 154 -17.52 35.02 19.95
CA ILE A 154 -17.38 33.59 19.64
C ILE A 154 -16.86 32.85 20.86
N THR A 155 -17.43 31.70 21.13
CA THR A 155 -16.94 30.73 22.12
C THR A 155 -16.28 29.55 21.41
N LEU A 156 -14.98 29.37 21.65
CA LEU A 156 -14.22 28.16 21.31
C LEU A 156 -14.22 27.25 22.53
N THR A 157 -14.89 26.11 22.44
CA THR A 157 -14.88 25.09 23.50
C THR A 157 -13.70 24.13 23.30
N LEU A 158 -12.81 24.02 24.29
CA LEU A 158 -11.68 23.09 24.24
C LEU A 158 -12.12 21.62 24.25
N PRO A 159 -11.28 20.66 23.84
CA PRO A 159 -11.56 19.24 24.03
C PRO A 159 -11.89 18.89 25.49
N SER A 160 -12.90 18.06 25.72
CA SER A 160 -13.28 17.59 27.07
C SER A 160 -12.34 16.53 27.63
N SER A 161 -11.65 15.79 26.74
CA SER A 161 -10.73 14.70 27.07
C SER A 161 -9.39 14.84 26.34
N PRO A 162 -8.65 15.96 26.52
CA PRO A 162 -7.34 16.12 25.90
C PRO A 162 -6.31 15.19 26.52
N VAL A 163 -5.35 14.75 25.70
CA VAL A 163 -4.16 14.01 26.12
C VAL A 163 -2.92 14.88 26.06
N GLN A 164 -1.84 14.47 26.73
CA GLN A 164 -0.59 15.23 26.75
C GLN A 164 -0.11 15.52 25.31
N ASN A 165 0.26 16.79 25.06
CA ASN A 165 0.69 17.34 23.78
C ASN A 165 -0.41 17.62 22.75
N ASP A 166 -1.69 17.44 23.09
CA ASP A 166 -2.77 18.00 22.28
C ASP A 166 -2.64 19.52 22.21
N SER A 167 -2.66 20.08 21.00
CA SER A 167 -2.47 21.51 20.77
C SER A 167 -3.54 22.12 19.88
N ILE A 168 -3.88 23.39 20.13
CA ILE A 168 -4.72 24.24 19.28
C ILE A 168 -3.92 25.50 18.94
N GLN A 169 -3.96 25.96 17.69
CA GLN A 169 -3.43 27.27 17.29
C GLN A 169 -4.57 28.20 16.93
N ILE A 170 -4.50 29.45 17.38
CA ILE A 170 -5.55 30.45 17.17
C ILE A 170 -4.91 31.72 16.62
N VAL A 171 -5.54 32.29 15.59
CA VAL A 171 -5.26 33.64 15.10
C VAL A 171 -6.56 34.43 15.03
N ASP A 172 -6.51 35.68 15.46
CA ASP A 172 -7.58 36.66 15.27
C ASP A 172 -7.68 37.03 13.79
N GLY A 173 -8.66 36.44 13.12
CA GLY A 173 -8.91 36.61 11.70
C GLY A 173 -9.67 37.87 11.32
N GLY A 174 -10.52 38.34 12.23
CA GLY A 174 -11.32 39.55 12.04
C GLY A 174 -10.58 40.81 12.48
N GLY A 175 -9.57 40.68 13.34
CA GLY A 175 -8.91 41.81 13.98
C GLY A 175 -9.82 42.54 14.97
N THR A 176 -10.85 41.87 15.51
CA THR A 176 -11.98 42.51 16.22
C THR A 176 -12.26 41.93 17.61
N PHE A 177 -11.33 41.16 18.18
CA PHE A 177 -11.47 40.58 19.53
C PHE A 177 -11.72 41.62 20.64
N ASP A 178 -11.16 42.83 20.53
CA ASP A 178 -11.40 43.92 21.50
C ASP A 178 -12.83 44.47 21.43
N THR A 179 -13.49 44.37 20.26
CA THR A 179 -14.89 44.80 20.11
C THR A 179 -15.87 43.69 20.49
N ARG A 180 -15.56 42.45 20.11
CA ARG A 180 -16.34 41.25 20.42
C ARG A 180 -15.35 40.15 20.72
N ASN A 181 -15.29 39.75 21.99
CA ASN A 181 -14.27 38.86 22.49
C ASN A 181 -14.38 37.44 21.91
N LEU A 182 -13.22 36.78 21.83
CA LEU A 182 -13.17 35.33 21.78
C LEU A 182 -13.13 34.81 23.23
N THR A 183 -14.03 33.89 23.55
CA THR A 183 -14.01 33.15 24.82
C THR A 183 -13.52 31.73 24.57
N ILE A 184 -12.46 31.31 25.26
CA ILE A 184 -11.98 29.94 25.26
C ILE A 184 -12.62 29.22 26.45
N ALA A 185 -13.66 28.44 26.17
CA ALA A 185 -14.36 27.64 27.17
C ALA A 185 -13.54 26.39 27.54
N ARG A 186 -13.26 26.23 28.82
CA ARG A 186 -12.28 25.25 29.36
C ARG A 186 -12.67 23.78 29.22
N ASN A 187 -13.97 23.53 29.02
CA ASN A 187 -14.59 22.21 28.88
C ASN A 187 -14.14 21.14 29.88
N GLY A 188 -14.06 21.51 31.15
CA GLY A 188 -13.74 20.59 32.24
C GLY A 188 -12.25 20.49 32.61
N LYS A 189 -11.31 20.93 31.77
CA LYS A 189 -9.90 21.09 32.15
C LYS A 189 -9.61 22.51 32.59
N THR A 190 -8.49 22.74 33.28
CA THR A 190 -8.07 24.10 33.67
C THR A 190 -7.24 24.74 32.56
N ILE A 191 -7.25 26.07 32.48
CA ILE A 191 -6.38 26.86 31.60
C ILE A 191 -5.37 27.61 32.48
N MET A 192 -4.07 27.43 32.24
CA MET A 192 -2.99 27.98 33.06
C MET A 192 -3.06 27.61 34.55
N GLY A 193 -3.71 26.49 34.88
CA GLY A 193 -3.96 26.07 36.26
C GLY A 193 -5.24 26.65 36.88
N HIS A 194 -5.97 27.51 36.18
CA HIS A 194 -7.20 28.16 36.67
C HIS A 194 -8.46 27.45 36.14
N ALA A 195 -9.50 27.35 36.98
CA ALA A 195 -10.79 26.74 36.65
C ALA A 195 -11.78 27.75 36.06
N GLU A 196 -11.28 28.65 35.20
CA GLU A 196 -12.01 29.75 34.59
C GLU A 196 -11.79 29.73 33.08
N ASP A 197 -12.73 30.30 32.33
CA ASP A 197 -12.60 30.43 30.88
C ASP A 197 -11.65 31.59 30.54
N LEU A 198 -10.89 31.44 29.46
CA LEU A 198 -9.97 32.48 29.02
C LEU A 198 -10.69 33.42 28.04
N VAL A 199 -10.79 34.69 28.40
CA VAL A 199 -11.31 35.74 27.52
C VAL A 199 -10.15 36.42 26.80
N VAL A 200 -10.22 36.48 25.47
CA VAL A 200 -9.26 37.20 24.63
C VAL A 200 -9.97 38.41 24.04
N ASN A 201 -9.55 39.59 24.49
CA ASN A 201 -10.14 40.89 24.16
C ASN A 201 -9.10 41.89 23.62
N TYR A 202 -8.08 41.39 22.92
CA TYR A 202 -7.08 42.22 22.26
C TYR A 202 -7.00 41.83 20.79
N ASN A 203 -7.03 42.83 19.91
CA ASN A 203 -7.03 42.63 18.46
C ASN A 203 -5.70 42.04 17.97
N GLN A 204 -5.75 41.31 16.85
CA GLN A 204 -4.58 40.71 16.19
C GLN A 204 -3.85 39.69 17.08
N ALA A 205 -4.55 39.09 18.05
CA ALA A 205 -4.00 38.04 18.89
C ALA A 205 -3.62 36.82 18.04
N SER A 206 -2.45 36.25 18.30
CA SER A 206 -2.03 34.94 17.78
C SER A 206 -1.30 34.18 18.86
N PHE A 207 -1.76 32.95 19.15
CA PHE A 207 -1.20 32.13 20.22
C PHE A 207 -1.61 30.66 20.05
N GLY A 208 -0.91 29.81 20.78
CA GLY A 208 -1.21 28.40 20.92
C GLY A 208 -1.67 28.02 22.33
N LEU A 209 -2.43 26.94 22.41
CA LEU A 209 -2.73 26.22 23.65
C LEU A 209 -2.20 24.79 23.52
N VAL A 210 -1.45 24.30 24.51
CA VAL A 210 -1.00 22.90 24.57
C VAL A 210 -1.39 22.27 25.91
N TYR A 211 -1.96 21.07 25.89
CA TYR A 211 -2.30 20.35 27.11
C TYR A 211 -1.08 19.61 27.66
N ASN A 212 -0.63 19.93 28.87
CA ASN A 212 0.58 19.32 29.45
C ASN A 212 0.33 17.96 30.16
N GLY A 213 -0.89 17.42 30.06
CA GLY A 213 -1.37 16.25 30.81
C GLY A 213 -2.30 16.60 31.99
N THR A 214 -2.27 17.86 32.46
CA THR A 214 -3.09 18.33 33.60
C THR A 214 -3.87 19.62 33.32
N THR A 215 -3.27 20.54 32.57
CA THR A 215 -3.84 21.87 32.27
C THR A 215 -3.40 22.33 30.90
N TRP A 216 -4.19 23.21 30.28
CA TRP A 216 -3.81 23.90 29.06
C TRP A 216 -2.80 25.00 29.36
N ARG A 217 -1.72 25.07 28.58
CA ARG A 217 -0.67 26.10 28.65
C ARG A 217 -0.70 26.95 27.40
N ILE A 218 -0.67 28.27 27.58
CA ILE A 218 -0.53 29.22 26.48
C ILE A 218 0.94 29.24 26.05
N PHE A 219 1.17 29.23 24.75
CA PHE A 219 2.48 29.43 24.13
C PHE A 219 2.36 30.34 22.91
N GLY A 220 3.47 30.92 22.48
CA GLY A 220 3.56 31.80 21.31
C GLY A 220 4.94 31.72 20.69
#